data_AF-A0A350M3V8-F1
#
_entry.id   AF-A0A350M3V8-F1
#
_cell.length_a   1.000
_cell.length_b   1.000
_cell.length_c   1.000
_cell.angle_alpha   90.00
_cell.angle_beta   90.00
_cell.angle_gamma   90.00
#
_symmetry.space_group_name_H-M   'P 1'
#
loop_
_entity.id
_entity.type
_entity.pdbx_description
1 polymer ?
#
loop_
_entity_poly.entity_id
_entity_poly.type
_entity_poly.pdbx_seq_one_letter_code
_entity_poly.pdbx_strand_id
1 'polypeptide(L)' 'SLNKAIGMGYVKADYSKEGSDIFVEIRNKLIPAVVVPLPFYKV' A
#
# COMPACT_ATOMS: atom_id res chain seq x y z
N SER A 1 -17.61 5.56 -2.84
CA SER A 1 -16.76 4.89 -1.83
C SER A 1 -15.88 3.85 -2.51
N LEU A 2 -14.55 3.92 -2.35
CA LEU A 2 -13.67 2.86 -2.85
C LEU A 2 -13.88 1.62 -1.97
N ASN A 3 -14.53 0.59 -2.50
CA ASN A 3 -14.65 -0.74 -1.86
C ASN A 3 -13.30 -1.49 -1.90
N LYS A 4 -12.19 -0.79 -1.62
CA LYS A 4 -10.84 -1.34 -1.58
C LYS A 4 -10.26 -1.11 -0.18
N ALA A 5 -9.56 -2.12 0.35
CA ALA A 5 -8.80 -1.96 1.58
C ALA A 5 -7.62 -1.01 1.30
N ILE A 6 -7.66 0.18 1.89
CA ILE A 6 -6.60 1.19 1.79
C ILE A 6 -6.05 1.40 3.20
N GLY A 7 -4.72 1.41 3.32
CA GLY A 7 -4.01 1.66 4.56
C GLY A 7 -2.83 2.59 4.33
N MET A 8 -2.42 3.30 5.38
CA MET A 8 -1.21 4.12 5.39
C MET A 8 -0.22 3.50 6.38
N GLY A 9 1.05 3.45 6.00
CA GLY A 9 2.11 2.90 6.84
C GLY A 9 3.48 3.40 6.39
N TYR A 10 4.45 3.33 7.30
CA TYR A 10 5.83 3.66 6.99
C TYR A 10 6.50 2.47 6.31
N VAL A 11 7.09 2.73 5.15
CA VAL A 11 7.94 1.77 4.43
C VAL A 11 9.35 2.33 4.33
N LYS A 12 10.36 1.48 4.13
CA LYS A 12 11.71 1.98 3.84
C LYS A 12 11.69 2.81 2.56
N ALA A 13 12.58 3.80 2.49
CA ALA A 13 12.68 4.72 1.35
C ALA A 13 12.82 3.97 0.00
N ASP A 14 13.54 2.85 -0.03
CA ASP A 14 13.71 1.99 -1.20
C ASP A 14 12.38 1.46 -1.77
N TYR A 15 11.39 1.21 -0.90
CA TYR A 15 10.07 0.71 -1.27
C TYR A 15 9.01 1.81 -1.33
N SER A 16 9.38 3.08 -1.11
CA SER A 16 8.46 4.22 -1.18
C SER A 16 8.13 4.63 -2.63
N LYS A 17 8.75 3.99 -3.62
CA LYS A 17 8.48 4.27 -5.04
C LYS A 17 7.07 3.83 -5.41
N GLU A 18 6.41 4.68 -6.19
CA GLU A 18 5.11 4.40 -6.79
C GLU A 18 5.17 3.12 -7.63
N GLY A 19 4.19 2.24 -7.45
CA GLY A 19 4.11 0.95 -8.14
C GLY A 19 5.00 -0.14 -7.54
N SER A 20 5.64 0.08 -6.40
CA SER A 20 6.41 -0.97 -5.73
C SER A 20 5.50 -2.03 -5.12
N ASP A 21 5.73 -3.30 -5.48
CA ASP A 21 5.15 -4.45 -4.81
C ASP A 21 5.84 -4.68 -3.46
N ILE A 22 5.05 -4.59 -2.38
CA ILE A 22 5.50 -4.85 -1.01
C ILE A 22 4.68 -6.00 -0.42
N PHE A 23 5.29 -6.75 0.48
CA PHE A 23 4.59 -7.75 1.28
C PHE A 23 4.34 -7.19 2.67
N VAL A 24 3.07 -7.03 3.03
CA VAL A 24 2.67 -6.58 4.36
C VAL A 24 2.28 -7.80 5.18
N GLU A 25 2.91 -7.96 6.34
CA GLU A 25 2.54 -9.00 7.27
C GLU A 25 1.32 -8.56 8.10
N ILE A 26 0.18 -9.22 7.91
CA ILE A 26 -1.03 -9.01 8.69
C ILE A 26 -1.38 -10.33 9.36
N ARG A 27 -1.35 -10.37 10.69
CA ARG A 27 -1.71 -11.57 11.48
C ARG A 27 -0.91 -12.82 11.06
N ASN A 28 0.42 -12.70 10.90
CA ASN A 28 1.31 -13.78 10.42
C ASN A 28 1.02 -14.26 8.98
N LYS A 29 0.35 -13.45 8.15
CA LYS A 29 0.19 -13.71 6.72
C LYS A 29 0.85 -12.60 5.91
N LEU A 30 1.70 -12.97 4.97
CA LEU A 30 2.28 -12.05 3.99
C LEU A 30 1.25 -11.81 2.89
N ILE A 31 0.75 -10.58 2.81
CA ILE A 31 -0.21 -10.16 1.78
C ILE A 31 0.49 -9.22 0.81
N PRO A 32 0.41 -9.47 -0.50
CA PRO A 32 0.95 -8.55 -1.50
C PRO A 32 0.13 -7.25 -1.50
N ALA A 33 0.83 -6.12 -1.49
CA ALA A 33 0.25 -4.78 -1.59
C ALA A 33 1.10 -3.94 -2.55
N VAL A 34 0.49 -2.91 -3.13
CA VAL A 34 1.15 -2.02 -4.08
C VAL A 34 1.15 -0.61 -3.51
N VAL A 35 2.31 0.05 -3.57
CA VAL A 35 2.43 1.46 -3.20
C VAL A 35 1.79 2.32 -4.28
N VAL A 36 0.70 3.01 -3.93
CA VAL A 36 0.00 3.93 -4.83
C VAL A 36 0.23 5.37 -4.38
N PRO A 37 0.45 6.31 -5.32
CA PRO A 37 0.53 7.72 -4.98
C PRO A 37 -0.83 8.25 -4.51
N LEU A 38 -0.76 9.26 -3.65
CA LEU A 38 -1.87 10.15 -3.37
C LEU A 38 -1.99 11.15 -4.55
N PRO A 39 -3.20 11.56 -4.97
CA PRO A 39 -4.52 11.25 -4.41
C PRO A 39 -5.08 9.92 -4.93
N PHE A 40 -5.38 9.00 -4.01
CA PHE A 40 -6.04 7.72 -4.32
C PHE A 40 -7.57 7.85 -4.53
N TYR A 41 -8.12 9.04 -4.25
CA TYR A 41 -9.53 9.38 -4.40
C TYR A 41 -9.67 10.70 -5.14
N LYS A 42 -10.30 10.67 -6.31
CA LYS A 42 -10.73 11.88 -7.01
C LYS A 42 -12.23 12.03 -6.72
N VAL A 43 -12.59 13.09 -6.00
CA VAL A 43 -13.99 13.50 -5.78
C VAL A 43 -14.65 13.93 -7.09
#